data_AF-A0A1Q7K306-F1
#
_entry.id   AF-A0A1Q7K306-F1
#
_cell.length_a   1.000
_cell.length_b   1.000
_cell.length_c   1.000
_cell.angle_alpha   90.00
_cell.angle_beta   90.00
_cell.angle_gamma   90.00
#
_symmetry.space_group_name_H-M   'P 1'
#
loop_
_entity.id
_entity.type
_entity.pdbx_description
1 polymer ?
#
loop_
_entity_poly.entity_id
_entity_poly.type
_entity_poly.pdbx_seq_one_letter_code
_entity_poly.pdbx_strand_id
1 'polypeptide(L)' 'MAGKVCLALDAAYDILIMDADGQRLALESFKDLDTARRRLPALAAQYPGTKVALWNRITRAILAETNGY' A
#
# COMPACT_ATOMS: atom_id res chain seq x y z
N MET A 1 -10.97 -15.36 9.09
CA MET A 1 -10.90 -15.37 7.61
C MET A 1 -9.54 -14.80 7.22
N ALA A 2 -8.57 -15.64 6.84
CA ALA A 2 -7.26 -15.17 6.41
C ALA A 2 -7.43 -14.59 4.99
N GLY A 3 -7.53 -13.27 4.90
CA GLY A 3 -7.59 -12.58 3.62
C GLY A 3 -6.38 -13.01 2.77
N LYS A 4 -6.65 -13.60 1.61
CA LYS A 4 -5.62 -13.85 0.60
C LYS A 4 -5.04 -12.50 0.23
N VAL A 5 -3.89 -12.16 0.82
CA VAL A 5 -3.04 -11.11 0.29
C VAL A 5 -2.59 -11.62 -1.06
N CYS A 6 -3.21 -11.13 -2.14
CA CYS A 6 -2.78 -11.41 -3.49
C CYS A 6 -1.47 -10.64 -3.73
N LEU A 7 -0.39 -11.11 -3.11
CA LEU A 7 0.96 -10.70 -3.43
C LEU A 7 1.21 -11.18 -4.86
N ALA A 8 0.99 -10.30 -5.83
CA ALA A 8 1.44 -10.57 -7.19
C ALA A 8 2.96 -10.82 -7.12
N LEU A 9 3.37 -12.03 -7.51
CA LEU A 9 4.77 -12.47 -7.50
C LEU A 9 5.69 -11.57 -8.32
N ASP A 10 5.12 -10.81 -9.27
CA ASP A 10 5.83 -9.95 -10.22
C ASP A 10 5.56 -8.45 -10.01
N ALA A 11 4.96 -8.07 -8.88
CA ALA A 11 4.75 -6.66 -8.55
C ALA A 11 6.00 -6.01 -7.95
N ALA A 12 6.34 -4.82 -8.44
CA ALA A 12 7.45 -4.01 -7.97
C ALA A 12 7.04 -2.99 -6.89
N TYR A 13 5.76 -2.64 -6.84
CA TYR A 13 5.23 -1.61 -5.96
C TYR A 13 4.11 -2.20 -5.09
N ASP A 14 4.14 -1.95 -3.80
CA ASP A 14 3.10 -2.36 -2.87
C ASP A 14 2.47 -1.13 -2.23
N ILE A 15 1.16 -1.18 -2.06
CA ILE A 15 0.48 -0.26 -1.15
C ILE A 15 0.32 -0.95 0.19
N LEU A 16 0.88 -0.32 1.21
CA LEU A 16 0.89 -0.78 2.59
C LEU A 16 0.04 0.15 3.43
N ILE A 17 -0.64 -0.38 4.44
CA ILE A 17 -1.16 0.41 5.55
C ILE A 17 -0.24 0.24 6.75
N MET A 18 -0.01 1.36 7.44
CA MET A 18 0.62 1.42 8.74
C MET A 18 -0.48 1.60 9.78
N ASP A 19 -0.74 0.53 10.51
CA ASP A 19 -1.62 0.55 11.67
C ASP A 19 -1.02 1.41 12.79
N ALA A 20 -1.86 1.90 13.71
CA ALA A 20 -1.46 2.62 14.90
C ALA A 20 -0.50 1.79 15.78
N ASP A 21 -0.63 0.46 15.74
CA ASP A 21 0.27 -0.49 16.40
C ASP A 21 1.62 -0.70 15.69
N GLY A 22 1.90 0.07 14.62
CA GLY A 22 3.12 -0.03 13.82
C GLY A 22 3.16 -1.26 12.89
N GLN A 23 2.06 -2.00 12.81
CA GLN A 23 1.92 -3.13 11.89
C GLN A 23 1.82 -2.64 10.45
N ARG A 24 2.55 -3.30 9.55
CA ARG A 24 2.55 -3.01 8.12
C ARG A 24 1.81 -4.12 7.39
N LEU A 25 0.62 -3.82 6.90
CA LEU A 25 -0.18 -4.77 6.13
C LEU A 25 -0.17 -4.35 4.66
N ALA A 26 0.30 -5.26 3.78
CA ALA A 26 0.21 -5.07 2.35
C ALA A 26 -1.25 -5.26 1.91
N LEU A 27 -1.81 -4.22 1.27
CA LEU A 27 -3.17 -4.25 0.73
C LEU A 27 -3.18 -4.80 -0.68
N GLU A 28 -2.43 -4.14 -1.57
CA GLU A 28 -2.41 -4.43 -3.00
C GLU A 28 -0.98 -4.28 -3.53
N SER A 29 -0.67 -5.11 -4.52
CA SER A 29 0.62 -5.13 -5.20
C SER A 29 0.43 -4.76 -6.68
N PHE A 30 1.29 -3.90 -7.21
CA PHE A 30 1.23 -3.33 -8.54
C PHE A 30 2.57 -3.50 -9.28
N LYS A 31 2.49 -3.71 -10.60
CA LYS A 31 3.66 -3.68 -11.48
C LYS A 31 4.02 -2.25 -11.88
N ASP A 32 3.00 -1.39 -12.04
CA ASP A 32 3.15 -0.01 -12.51
C ASP A 32 3.02 1.00 -11.38
N LEU A 33 3.97 1.95 -11.34
CA LEU A 33 4.01 3.02 -10.34
C LEU A 33 2.80 3.95 -10.45
N ASP A 34 2.43 4.36 -11.67
CA ASP A 34 1.31 5.25 -11.93
C ASP A 34 -0.01 4.66 -11.45
N THR A 35 -0.24 3.37 -11.70
CA THR A 35 -1.45 2.67 -11.24
C THR A 35 -1.52 2.64 -9.73
N ALA A 36 -0.41 2.29 -9.06
CA ALA A 36 -0.34 2.29 -7.60
C ALA A 36 -0.59 3.70 -7.02
N ARG A 37 0.04 4.72 -7.61
CA ARG A 37 -0.10 6.11 -7.15
C ARG A 37 -1.52 6.65 -7.32
N ARG A 38 -2.22 6.28 -8.40
CA ARG A 38 -3.64 6.62 -8.60
C ARG A 38 -4.56 5.91 -7.61
N ARG A 39 -4.24 4.67 -7.23
CA ARG A 39 -5.02 3.88 -6.26
C ARG A 39 -4.77 4.28 -4.81
N LEU A 40 -3.59 4.81 -4.49
CA LEU A 40 -3.20 5.22 -3.15
C LEU A 40 -4.26 6.09 -2.43
N PRO A 41 -4.77 7.21 -2.99
CA PRO A 41 -5.78 8.01 -2.31
C PRO A 41 -7.14 7.29 -2.18
N ALA A 42 -7.51 6.46 -3.15
CA ALA A 42 -8.74 5.67 -3.08
C ALA A 42 -8.68 4.58 -2.00
N LEU A 43 -7.50 4.02 -1.73
CA LEU A 43 -7.28 3.11 -0.60
C LEU A 43 -7.25 3.89 0.71
N ALA A 44 -6.59 5.03 0.77
CA ALA A 44 -6.58 5.87 1.97
C ALA A 44 -8.00 6.28 2.42
N ALA A 45 -8.89 6.58 1.48
CA ALA A 45 -10.29 6.86 1.78
C ALA A 45 -11.06 5.66 2.36
N GLN A 46 -10.60 4.42 2.12
CA GLN A 46 -11.20 3.20 2.69
C GLN A 46 -10.67 2.88 4.09
N TYR A 47 -9.53 3.47 4.48
CA TYR A 47 -8.88 3.27 5.79
C TYR A 47 -8.69 4.61 6.51
N PRO A 48 -9.78 5.29 6.92
CA PRO A 48 -9.71 6.56 7.62
C PRO A 48 -8.93 6.42 8.93
N GLY A 49 -8.04 7.37 9.21
CA GLY A 49 -7.19 7.32 10.40
C GLY A 49 -5.99 6.35 10.33
N THR A 50 -5.83 5.61 9.23
CA THR A 50 -4.65 4.77 8.99
C THR A 50 -3.70 5.43 8.00
N LYS A 51 -2.39 5.37 8.24
CA LYS A 51 -1.40 5.89 7.28
C LYS A 51 -1.21 4.89 6.16
N VAL A 52 -1.41 5.31 4.91
CA VAL A 52 -1.25 4.46 3.74
C VAL A 52 0.00 4.90 2.97
N ALA A 53 0.90 3.98 2.68
CA ALA A 53 2.18 4.24 2.06
C ALA A 53 2.38 3.36 0.82
N LEU A 54 2.88 3.97 -0.25
CA LEU A 54 3.34 3.28 -1.44
C LEU A 54 4.81 2.91 -1.25
N TRP A 55 5.08 1.62 -1.18
CA TRP A 55 6.39 1.03 -1.00
C TRP A 55 6.90 0.44 -2.31
N ASN A 56 8.17 0.69 -2.61
CA ASN A 56 8.86 0.05 -3.72
C ASN A 56 9.62 -1.17 -3.18
N ARG A 57 9.30 -2.37 -3.67
CA ARG A 57 9.98 -3.62 -3.26
C ARG A 57 11.43 -3.68 -3.72
N ILE A 58 11.74 -3.10 -4.87
CA ILE A 58 13.06 -3.15 -5.49
C ILE A 58 14.03 -2.24 -4.72
N THR A 59 13.65 -0.98 -4.53
CA THR A 59 14.51 0.00 -3.83
C THR A 59 14.29 0.01 -2.32
N ARG A 60 13.27 -0.69 -1.82
CA ARG A 60 12.80 -0.68 -0.42
C ARG A 60 12.45 0.70 0.12
N ALA A 61 12.22 1.68 -0.76
CA ALA A 61 11.89 3.05 -0.40
C ALA A 61 10.37 3.29 -0.40
N ILE A 62 9.91 4.20 0.45
CA ILE A 62 8.55 4.73 0.38
C ILE A 62 8.53 5.82 -0.68
N LEU A 63 7.71 5.66 -1.71
CA LEU A 63 7.60 6.59 -2.84
C LEU A 63 6.52 7.65 -2.64
N ALA A 64 5.49 7.32 -1.88
CA ALA A 64 4.40 8.24 -1.55
C ALA A 64 3.74 7.78 -0.24
N GLU A 65 3.21 8.74 0.52
CA GLU A 65 2.44 8.47 1.73
C GLU A 65 1.24 9.39 1.76
N THR A 66 0.13 8.88 2.28
CA THR A 66 -1.09 9.64 2.51
C THR A 66 -1.73 9.14 3.80
N ASN A 67 -2.32 10.05 4.57
CA ASN A 67 -3.14 9.65 5.69
C ASN A 67 -4.57 9.42 5.17
N GLY A 68 -5.22 8.36 5.64
CA GLY A 68 -6.66 8.22 5.47
C GLY A 68 -7.35 9.41 6.14
N TYR A 69 -8.10 10.16 5.34
CA TYR A 69 -8.78 11.38 5.75
C TYR A 69 -9.97 11.09 6.66
#